data_AF-A0A2A7AM30-F1
#
_entry.id   AF-A0A2A7AM30-F1
#
_cell.length_a   1.000
_cell.length_b   1.000
_cell.length_c   1.000
_cell.angle_alpha   90.00
_cell.angle_beta   90.00
_cell.angle_gamma   90.00
#
_symmetry.space_group_name_H-M   'P 1'
#
loop_
_entity.id
_entity.type
_entity.pdbx_description
1 polymer ?
#
loop_
_entity_poly.entity_id
_entity_poly.type
_entity_poly.pdbx_seq_one_letter_code
_entity_poly.pdbx_strand_id
1 'polypeptide(L)'
;MKNFNLHDIMNTAWKIRKAAKITMSEALKKAWRIAKAMVLGARVWERGSKSRLYLNEAGKSIIGLTYCTYNSGNIRSANLNGEEISNAECGRVLNALYGAYLDLADWTIHTGLSKSAASVNESLTKAFAL
;
A
#
# COMPACT_ATOMS: atom_id res chain seq x y z
N MET A 1 2.07 -15.04 14.77
CA MET A 1 2.14 -14.73 13.33
C MET A 1 0.73 -14.47 12.84
N LYS A 2 0.47 -13.41 12.06
CA LYS A 2 -0.85 -13.26 11.42
C LYS A 2 -0.99 -14.40 10.40
N ASN A 3 -2.05 -15.20 10.50
CA ASN A 3 -2.23 -16.37 9.64
C ASN A 3 -2.69 -15.91 8.25
N PHE A 4 -1.93 -16.27 7.22
CA PHE A 4 -2.31 -16.04 5.83
C PHE A 4 -3.28 -17.15 5.38
N ASN A 5 -4.35 -16.78 4.69
CA ASN A 5 -5.25 -17.77 4.09
C ASN A 5 -4.67 -18.23 2.74
N LEU A 6 -4.08 -19.42 2.73
CA LEU A 6 -3.46 -20.01 1.53
C LEU A 6 -4.48 -20.25 0.40
N HIS A 7 -5.72 -20.59 0.74
CA HIS A 7 -6.78 -20.79 -0.23
C HIS A 7 -7.10 -19.48 -0.96
N ASP A 8 -7.21 -18.37 -0.22
CA ASP A 8 -7.48 -17.05 -0.80
C ASP A 8 -6.32 -16.55 -1.67
N ILE A 9 -5.08 -16.80 -1.24
CA ILE A 9 -3.88 -16.46 -2.01
C ILE A 9 -3.87 -17.21 -3.34
N MET A 10 -4.17 -18.52 -3.31
CA MET A 10 -4.21 -19.34 -4.51
C MET A 10 -5.32 -18.91 -5.48
N ASN A 11 -6.52 -18.63 -4.94
CA ASN A 11 -7.63 -18.10 -5.74
C ASN A 11 -7.29 -16.74 -6.38
N THR A 12 -6.63 -15.86 -5.62
CA THR A 12 -6.16 -14.56 -6.10
C THR A 12 -5.11 -14.73 -7.20
N ALA A 13 -4.13 -15.62 -7.01
CA ALA A 13 -3.13 -15.92 -8.03
C ALA A 13 -3.78 -16.45 -9.32
N TRP A 14 -4.76 -17.34 -9.21
CA TRP A 14 -5.46 -17.86 -10.37
C TRP A 14 -6.25 -16.79 -11.12
N LYS A 15 -6.92 -15.87 -10.41
CA LYS A 15 -7.59 -14.70 -11.01
C LYS A 15 -6.59 -13.81 -11.75
N ILE A 16 -5.46 -13.47 -11.13
CA ILE A 16 -4.40 -12.64 -11.73
C ILE A 16 -3.84 -13.32 -12.98
N ARG A 17 -3.53 -14.62 -12.91
CA ARG A 17 -3.04 -15.40 -14.05
C ARG A 17 -4.00 -15.32 -15.23
N LYS A 18 -5.30 -15.50 -14.98
CA LYS A 18 -6.32 -15.45 -16.03
C LYS A 18 -6.45 -14.07 -16.66
N ALA A 19 -6.44 -13.01 -15.84
CA ALA A 19 -6.59 -11.64 -16.32
C ALA A 19 -5.36 -11.16 -17.12
N ALA A 20 -4.17 -11.37 -16.57
CA ALA A 20 -2.92 -10.84 -17.14
C ALA A 20 -2.20 -11.82 -18.09
N LYS A 21 -2.66 -13.07 -18.20
CA LYS A 21 -2.04 -14.14 -19.02
C LYS A 21 -0.55 -14.39 -18.69
N ILE A 22 -0.20 -14.32 -17.40
CA ILE A 22 1.18 -14.52 -16.90
C ILE A 22 1.43 -15.93 -16.37
N THR A 23 2.67 -16.24 -16.00
CA THR A 23 2.99 -17.54 -15.38
C THR A 23 2.35 -17.67 -13.99
N MET A 24 2.14 -18.91 -13.54
CA MET A 24 1.60 -19.15 -12.20
C MET A 24 2.54 -18.66 -11.09
N SER A 25 3.85 -18.75 -11.31
CA SER A 25 4.87 -18.26 -10.36
C SER A 25 4.76 -16.75 -10.16
N GLU A 26 4.68 -15.98 -11.24
CA GLU A 26 4.50 -14.51 -11.16
C GLU A 26 3.17 -14.13 -10.53
N ALA A 27 2.09 -14.82 -10.91
CA ALA A 27 0.77 -14.60 -10.32
C ALA A 27 0.76 -14.88 -8.81
N LEU A 28 1.50 -15.90 -8.36
CA LEU A 28 1.64 -16.23 -6.95
C LEU A 28 2.44 -15.17 -6.20
N LYS A 29 3.56 -14.69 -6.74
CA LYS A 29 4.33 -13.57 -6.16
C LYS A 29 3.45 -12.33 -5.97
N LYS A 30 2.67 -12.00 -7.00
CA LYS A 30 1.69 -10.91 -6.99
C LYS A 30 0.61 -11.10 -5.91
N ALA A 31 0.00 -12.28 -5.83
CA ALA A 31 -1.00 -12.60 -4.81
C ALA A 31 -0.45 -12.51 -3.38
N TRP A 32 0.79 -12.97 -3.15
CA TRP A 32 1.45 -12.85 -1.85
C TRP A 32 1.67 -11.40 -1.42
N ARG A 33 2.00 -10.50 -2.36
CA ARG A 33 2.13 -9.06 -2.06
C ARG A 33 0.80 -8.45 -1.62
N ILE A 34 -0.28 -8.78 -2.32
CA ILE A 34 -1.64 -8.35 -1.95
C ILE A 34 -1.97 -8.85 -0.54
N ALA A 35 -1.73 -10.14 -0.26
CA ALA A 35 -2.01 -10.72 1.05
C ALA A 35 -1.18 -10.06 2.17
N LYS A 36 0.11 -9.81 1.94
CA LYS A 36 0.97 -9.06 2.89
C LYS A 36 0.44 -7.66 3.16
N ALA A 37 0.05 -6.94 2.12
CA ALA A 37 -0.52 -5.60 2.26
C ALA A 37 -1.86 -5.62 3.02
N MET A 38 -2.73 -6.60 2.75
CA MET A 38 -4.01 -6.76 3.47
C MET A 38 -3.80 -7.02 4.96
N VAL A 39 -2.81 -7.85 5.31
CA VAL A 39 -2.38 -8.10 6.69
C VAL A 39 -1.91 -6.82 7.39
N LEU A 40 -1.33 -5.88 6.65
CA LEU A 40 -0.92 -4.55 7.12
C LEU A 40 -2.06 -3.52 7.12
N GLY A 41 -3.28 -3.87 6.68
CA GLY A 41 -4.46 -3.00 6.70
C GLY A 41 -4.89 -2.44 5.34
N ALA A 42 -4.32 -2.93 4.24
CA ALA A 42 -4.81 -2.60 2.90
C ALA A 42 -6.20 -3.20 2.66
N ARG A 43 -6.97 -2.60 1.76
CA ARG A 43 -8.33 -3.03 1.42
C ARG A 43 -8.53 -3.10 -0.08
N VAL A 44 -9.07 -4.22 -0.54
CA VAL A 44 -9.47 -4.38 -1.94
C VAL A 44 -10.78 -3.64 -2.17
N TRP A 45 -10.85 -2.90 -3.28
CA TRP A 45 -12.04 -2.26 -3.79
C TRP A 45 -12.26 -2.71 -5.24
N GLU A 46 -13.43 -3.26 -5.51
CA GLU A 46 -13.82 -3.72 -6.84
C GLU A 46 -15.13 -3.05 -7.25
N ARG A 47 -15.17 -2.48 -8.45
CA ARG A 47 -16.41 -1.93 -9.03
C ARG A 47 -16.35 -2.00 -10.55
N GLY A 48 -17.30 -2.72 -11.15
CA GLY A 48 -17.32 -2.93 -12.59
C GLY A 48 -16.04 -3.63 -13.06
N SER A 49 -15.34 -3.02 -14.03
CA SER A 49 -14.06 -3.52 -14.56
C SER A 49 -12.82 -3.07 -13.77
N LYS A 50 -12.99 -2.30 -12.69
CA LYS A 50 -11.88 -1.72 -11.92
C LYS A 50 -11.64 -2.51 -10.64
N SER A 51 -10.37 -2.76 -10.33
CA SER A 51 -9.92 -3.42 -9.10
C SER A 51 -8.71 -2.68 -8.53
N ARG A 52 -8.81 -2.23 -7.28
CA ARG A 52 -7.79 -1.41 -6.61
C ARG A 52 -7.48 -1.97 -5.24
N LEU A 53 -6.23 -1.89 -4.84
CA LEU A 53 -5.81 -2.17 -3.47
C LEU A 53 -5.46 -0.85 -2.78
N TYR A 54 -6.41 -0.32 -2.00
CA TYR A 54 -6.19 0.86 -1.18
C TYR A 54 -5.21 0.54 -0.05
N LEU A 55 -4.13 1.32 0.03
CA LEU A 55 -3.01 1.00 0.90
C LEU A 55 -3.27 1.43 2.35
N ASN A 56 -3.96 2.54 2.61
CA ASN A 56 -4.37 2.97 3.96
C ASN A 56 -3.24 2.82 5.01
N GLU A 57 -3.51 2.14 6.13
CA GLU A 57 -2.52 1.84 7.18
C GLU A 57 -1.36 0.96 6.70
N ALA A 58 -1.57 0.14 5.67
CA ALA A 58 -0.47 -0.62 5.06
C ALA A 58 0.53 0.32 4.40
N GLY A 59 0.07 1.40 3.77
CA GLY A 59 0.94 2.41 3.19
C GLY A 59 1.89 3.01 4.23
N LYS A 60 1.36 3.41 5.39
CA LYS A 60 2.17 3.91 6.52
C LYS A 60 3.20 2.89 6.99
N SER A 61 2.77 1.64 7.16
CA SER A 61 3.63 0.53 7.61
C SER A 61 4.76 0.24 6.61
N ILE A 62 4.44 0.26 5.31
CA ILE A 62 5.39 -0.02 4.22
C ILE A 62 6.46 1.06 4.13
N ILE A 63 6.08 2.33 4.28
CA ILE A 63 7.04 3.45 4.24
C ILE A 63 7.70 3.74 5.59
N GLY A 64 7.40 2.95 6.63
CA GLY A 64 7.95 3.12 7.97
C GLY A 64 7.54 4.42 8.66
N LEU A 65 6.32 4.93 8.38
CA LEU A 65 5.79 6.13 9.04
C LEU A 65 5.22 5.80 10.42
N THR A 66 5.73 6.45 11.46
CA THR A 66 5.14 6.46 12.81
C THR A 66 4.96 7.90 13.25
N TYR A 67 3.86 8.21 13.96
CA TYR A 67 3.60 9.55 14.46
C TYR A 67 2.67 9.51 15.67
N CYS A 68 2.76 10.56 16.49
CA CYS A 68 1.89 10.77 17.64
C CYS A 68 1.12 12.08 17.43
N THR A 69 -0.10 12.16 17.97
CA THR A 69 -0.91 13.37 17.95
C THR A 69 -1.21 13.87 19.36
N TYR A 70 -1.45 15.15 19.50
CA TYR A 70 -2.14 15.72 20.66
C TYR A 70 -3.61 15.29 20.65
N ASN A 71 -4.33 15.53 21.76
CA ASN A 71 -5.77 15.29 21.84
C ASN A 71 -6.58 16.12 20.83
N SER A 72 -6.02 17.23 20.34
CA SER A 72 -6.61 18.05 19.27
C SER A 72 -6.48 17.42 17.87
N GLY A 73 -5.75 16.31 17.72
CA GLY A 73 -5.43 15.70 16.42
C GLY A 73 -4.19 16.30 15.74
N ASN A 74 -3.64 17.40 16.27
CA ASN A 74 -2.40 17.97 15.75
C ASN A 74 -1.22 17.01 15.94
N ILE A 75 -0.37 16.90 14.93
CA ILE A 75 0.84 16.06 14.97
C ILE A 75 1.80 16.64 16.02
N ARG A 76 2.25 15.77 16.93
CA ARG A 76 3.18 16.09 18.02
C ARG A 76 4.62 15.73 17.68
N SER A 77 4.81 14.56 17.07
CA SER A 77 6.10 14.05 16.61
C SER A 77 5.87 13.03 15.50
N ALA A 78 6.84 12.85 14.61
CA ALA A 78 6.75 11.89 13.52
C ALA A 78 8.13 11.41 13.09
N ASN A 79 8.23 10.11 12.77
CA ASN A 79 9.41 9.49 12.20
C ASN A 79 9.04 8.79 10.88
N LEU A 80 9.94 8.83 9.92
CA LEU A 80 9.85 8.11 8.65
C LEU A 80 11.09 7.24 8.50
N ASN A 81 10.91 5.93 8.37
CA ASN A 81 12.01 4.95 8.35
C ASN A 81 12.99 5.07 9.53
N GLY A 82 12.50 5.49 10.69
CA GLY A 82 13.31 5.66 11.91
C GLY A 82 13.98 7.03 12.05
N GLU A 83 13.92 7.89 11.03
CA GLU A 83 14.44 9.26 11.08
C GLU A 83 13.32 10.25 11.45
N GLU A 84 13.63 11.21 12.31
CA GLU A 84 12.67 12.25 12.69
C GLU A 84 12.37 13.16 11.50
N ILE A 85 11.08 13.42 11.27
CA ILE A 85 10.60 14.37 10.26
C ILE A 85 9.77 15.47 10.92
N SER A 86 9.76 16.66 10.30
CA SER A 86 8.92 17.75 10.80
C SER A 86 7.42 17.39 10.76
N ASN A 87 6.65 17.95 11.69
CA ASN A 87 5.19 17.75 11.75
C ASN A 87 4.49 18.17 10.44
N ALA A 88 4.97 19.24 9.79
CA ALA A 88 4.47 19.69 8.50
C ALA A 88 4.75 18.66 7.38
N GLU A 89 5.92 18.03 7.41
CA GLU A 89 6.27 16.97 6.47
C GLU A 89 5.42 15.72 6.69
N CYS A 90 5.21 15.32 7.94
CA CYS A 90 4.30 14.23 8.29
C CYS A 90 2.88 14.48 7.71
N GLY A 91 2.36 15.70 7.83
CA GLY A 91 1.08 16.07 7.22
C GLY A 91 1.05 15.90 5.69
N ARG A 92 2.15 16.23 4.99
CA ARG A 92 2.27 16.03 3.54
C ARG A 92 2.36 14.56 3.15
N VAL A 93 3.07 13.75 3.94
CA VAL A 93 3.15 12.30 3.75
C VAL A 93 1.78 11.66 3.97
N LEU A 94 1.06 12.04 5.04
CA LEU A 94 -0.30 11.58 5.28
C LEU A 94 -1.24 11.95 4.13
N ASN A 95 -1.12 13.17 3.59
CA ASN A 95 -1.90 13.58 2.42
C ASN A 95 -1.50 12.82 1.14
N ALA A 96 -0.23 12.46 0.96
CA ALA A 96 0.20 11.59 -0.15
C ALA A 96 -0.41 10.18 -0.05
N LEU A 97 -0.49 9.65 1.17
CA LEU A 97 -1.08 8.34 1.47
C LEU A 97 -2.61 8.36 1.42
N TYR A 98 -3.23 9.53 1.59
CA TYR A 98 -4.67 9.67 1.56
C TYR A 98 -5.22 9.27 0.19
N GLY A 99 -5.94 8.14 0.18
CA GLY A 99 -6.46 7.57 -1.06
C GLY A 99 -5.39 6.92 -1.95
N ALA A 100 -4.19 6.65 -1.45
CA ALA A 100 -3.17 5.92 -2.21
C ALA A 100 -3.62 4.47 -2.47
N TYR A 101 -3.44 4.00 -3.71
CA TYR A 101 -3.83 2.66 -4.13
C TYR A 101 -2.87 2.09 -5.17
N LEU A 102 -2.76 0.75 -5.18
CA LEU A 102 -2.22 -0.01 -6.30
C LEU A 102 -3.38 -0.35 -7.25
N ASP A 103 -3.28 0.03 -8.52
CA ASP A 103 -4.21 -0.45 -9.54
C ASP A 103 -3.83 -1.89 -9.91
N LEU A 104 -4.77 -2.82 -9.75
CA LEU A 104 -4.49 -4.24 -9.92
C LEU A 104 -4.51 -4.67 -11.40
N ALA A 105 -4.95 -3.80 -12.30
CA ALA A 105 -4.92 -4.06 -13.74
C ALA A 105 -3.50 -3.89 -14.31
N ASP A 106 -2.86 -2.76 -14.03
CA ASP A 106 -1.55 -2.40 -14.59
C ASP A 106 -0.40 -2.43 -13.57
N TRP A 107 -0.70 -2.68 -12.29
CA TRP A 107 0.27 -2.73 -11.19
C TRP A 107 0.96 -1.40 -10.91
N THR A 108 0.32 -0.28 -11.26
CA THR A 108 0.81 1.07 -10.98
C THR A 108 0.32 1.59 -9.64
N ILE A 109 1.17 2.37 -8.96
CA ILE A 109 0.82 3.01 -7.69
C ILE A 109 0.40 4.44 -7.95
N HIS A 110 -0.75 4.79 -7.38
CA HIS A 110 -1.28 6.15 -7.35
C HIS A 110 -1.22 6.70 -5.93
N THR A 111 -0.74 7.94 -5.80
CA THR A 111 -0.69 8.68 -4.54
C THR A 111 -1.44 10.00 -4.68
N GLY A 112 -1.78 10.62 -3.54
CA GLY A 112 -2.43 11.93 -3.49
C GLY A 112 -1.52 13.06 -3.99
N LEU A 113 -2.09 14.26 -4.09
CA LEU A 113 -1.39 15.47 -4.53
C LEU A 113 -0.71 16.15 -3.35
N SER A 114 0.52 15.75 -3.02
CA SER A 114 1.36 16.45 -2.03
C SER A 114 2.79 16.63 -2.53
N LYS A 115 3.55 17.55 -1.93
CA LYS A 115 4.98 17.72 -2.28
C LYS A 115 5.79 16.43 -2.05
N SER A 116 5.40 15.63 -1.06
CA SER A 116 6.05 14.37 -0.69
C SER A 116 5.53 13.18 -1.50
N ALA A 117 4.53 13.37 -2.36
CA ALA A 117 3.86 12.29 -3.08
C ALA A 117 4.79 11.49 -3.99
N ALA A 118 5.80 12.14 -4.58
CA ALA A 118 6.79 11.47 -5.42
C ALA A 118 7.66 10.49 -4.61
N SER A 119 8.20 10.94 -3.47
CA SER A 119 9.00 10.09 -2.58
C SER A 119 8.18 8.93 -2.01
N VAL A 120 6.94 9.21 -1.57
CA VAL A 120 6.03 8.16 -1.08
C VAL A 120 5.72 7.16 -2.19
N ASN A 121 5.44 7.63 -3.42
CA ASN A 121 5.19 6.76 -4.56
C ASN A 121 6.39 5.85 -4.85
N GLU A 122 7.60 6.40 -4.81
CA GLU A 122 8.84 5.63 -5.01
C GLU A 122 9.01 4.53 -3.95
N SER A 123 8.85 4.86 -2.66
CA SER A 123 8.95 3.88 -1.57
C SER A 123 7.91 2.77 -1.69
N LEU A 124 6.66 3.13 -2.00
CA LEU A 124 5.60 2.15 -2.22
C LEU A 124 5.91 1.28 -3.45
N THR A 125 6.37 1.89 -4.54
CA THR A 125 6.67 1.16 -5.79
C THR A 125 7.76 0.13 -5.55
N LYS A 126 8.83 0.48 -4.81
CA LYS A 126 9.88 -0.45 -4.41
C LYS A 126 9.34 -1.63 -3.60
N ALA A 127 8.37 -1.41 -2.71
CA ALA A 127 7.78 -2.48 -1.92
C ALA A 127 6.94 -3.47 -2.76
N PHE A 128 6.41 -3.02 -3.91
CA PHE A 128 5.60 -3.84 -4.81
C PHE A 128 6.34 -4.28 -6.09
N ALA A 129 7.58 -3.84 -6.33
CA ALA A 129 8.41 -4.22 -7.48
C ALA A 129 8.78 -5.71 -7.46
N LEU A 130 8.76 -6.37 -8.63
CA LEU A 130 9.04 -7.81 -8.82
C LEU A 130 10.49 -8.20 -8.56
#